data_AF-A0A2V9RMT3-F1
#
_entry.id   AF-A0A2V9RMT3-F1
#
_cell.length_a   1.000
_cell.length_b   1.000
_cell.length_c   1.000
_cell.angle_alpha   90.00
_cell.angle_beta   90.00
_cell.angle_gamma   90.00
#
_symmetry.space_group_name_H-M   'P 1'
#
loop_
_entity.id
_entity.type
_entity.pdbx_description
1 polymer ?
#
loop_
_entity_poly.entity_id
_entity_poly.type
_entity_poly.pdbx_seq_one_letter_code
_entity_poly.pdbx_strand_id
1 'polypeptide(L)'
;MPNAMSRLVLLAVVLLAIIPLHAQTQMQIYGAWHCGNDACTWSTVRDMTDFDTKNHWLIDRADGSGLPSVNLVILSFVNPLRLLNKTNDAQTVNGVPKGMTSNIVNYFASRNIRVMLSIGGITYTKDWDTALDTNPTQLGINAAELAHQLGVGIEIDYEENSSPRLSALQTFITGYRNYVYPVDGKGTQFDPTGANRAARLTIDLAAGDRWLIDICRQATSTWLTSTAPVLDYANAMVPNKQPNTSGAETNWQEHIDGKPQYSPPIPPLAPAKFTGSLYIVTGNRPAPECTNFSSSLENSTGTYVRTVVPNGAGVTSGMLGYMFWAAECQGTRTICTTPPNTCQGGVGVGAKTYNIPIPMPPLRQN
;
A
#
# COMPACT_ATOMS: atom_id res chain seq x y z
N MET A 1 -71.97 15.11 -45.18
CA MET A 1 -70.80 14.22 -45.12
C MET A 1 -69.88 14.70 -43.99
N PRO A 2 -70.03 14.19 -42.76
CA PRO A 2 -69.02 14.30 -41.72
C PRO A 2 -68.33 12.93 -41.52
N ASN A 3 -67.05 12.89 -41.18
CA ASN A 3 -66.51 11.80 -40.36
C ASN A 3 -65.19 12.25 -39.73
N ALA A 4 -65.32 12.57 -38.44
CA ALA A 4 -64.22 12.67 -37.50
C ALA A 4 -63.75 11.24 -37.15
N MET A 5 -62.44 11.04 -37.09
CA MET A 5 -61.87 9.96 -36.28
C MET A 5 -60.56 10.43 -35.66
N SER A 6 -60.65 10.83 -34.39
CA SER A 6 -59.54 11.05 -33.46
C SER A 6 -58.66 9.80 -33.37
N ARG A 7 -57.36 9.95 -33.63
CA ARG A 7 -56.36 9.00 -33.18
C ARG A 7 -55.79 9.47 -31.86
N LEU A 8 -56.24 8.85 -30.77
CA LEU A 8 -55.64 8.95 -29.46
C LEU A 8 -54.36 8.08 -29.47
N VAL A 9 -53.19 8.71 -29.52
CA VAL A 9 -51.90 8.03 -29.34
C VAL A 9 -51.60 7.99 -27.85
N LEU A 10 -51.60 6.79 -27.27
CA LEU A 10 -51.15 6.53 -25.91
C LEU A 10 -49.62 6.77 -25.84
N LEU A 11 -49.19 7.79 -25.11
CA LEU A 11 -47.78 7.99 -24.79
C LEU A 11 -47.44 7.14 -23.54
N ALA A 12 -46.80 5.99 -23.74
CA ALA A 12 -46.20 5.23 -22.65
C ALA A 12 -44.85 5.89 -22.28
N VAL A 13 -44.81 6.61 -21.17
CA VAL A 13 -43.55 7.12 -20.61
C VAL A 13 -42.85 5.97 -19.88
N VAL A 14 -41.85 5.37 -20.54
CA VAL A 14 -40.89 4.47 -19.89
C VAL A 14 -39.94 5.34 -19.07
N LEU A 15 -40.14 5.37 -17.75
CA LEU A 15 -39.19 5.95 -16.81
C LEU A 15 -37.96 5.01 -16.72
N LEU A 16 -36.98 5.19 -17.60
CA LEU A 16 -35.67 4.58 -17.41
C LEU A 16 -35.05 5.21 -16.15
N ALA A 17 -34.94 4.41 -15.08
CA ALA A 17 -34.09 4.75 -13.95
C ALA A 17 -32.64 4.84 -14.46
N ILE A 18 -32.17 6.06 -14.69
CA ILE A 18 -30.76 6.34 -14.95
C ILE A 18 -30.06 6.11 -13.61
N ILE A 19 -29.55 4.90 -13.39
CA ILE A 19 -28.58 4.66 -12.32
C ILE A 19 -27.36 5.52 -12.71
N PRO A 20 -26.94 6.50 -11.90
CA PRO A 20 -25.78 7.29 -12.22
C PRO A 20 -24.57 6.35 -12.28
N LEU A 21 -23.95 6.22 -13.45
CA LEU A 21 -22.61 5.65 -13.53
C LEU A 21 -21.71 6.56 -12.71
N HIS A 22 -21.24 6.09 -11.56
CA HIS A 22 -20.19 6.79 -10.82
C HIS A 22 -18.95 6.86 -11.72
N ALA A 23 -18.40 8.07 -11.88
CA ALA A 23 -17.19 8.27 -12.66
C ALA A 23 -16.05 7.40 -12.09
N GLN A 24 -15.34 6.68 -12.97
CA GLN A 24 -14.22 5.84 -12.56
C GLN A 24 -13.06 6.73 -12.11
N THR A 25 -12.68 6.64 -10.84
CA THR A 25 -11.55 7.38 -10.30
C THR A 25 -10.23 6.77 -10.79
N GLN A 26 -9.25 7.62 -11.10
CA GLN A 26 -7.91 7.19 -11.50
C GLN A 26 -7.18 6.55 -10.31
N MET A 27 -6.65 5.33 -10.51
CA MET A 27 -5.76 4.71 -9.52
C MET A 27 -4.46 5.52 -9.43
N GLN A 28 -4.03 5.82 -8.21
CA GLN A 28 -2.85 6.63 -7.91
C GLN A 28 -1.71 5.78 -7.38
N ILE A 29 -2.01 4.65 -6.74
CA ILE A 29 -1.03 3.70 -6.21
C ILE A 29 -1.18 2.38 -6.96
N TYR A 30 -0.07 1.90 -7.48
CA TYR A 30 0.04 0.56 -8.04
C TYR A 30 1.44 0.08 -7.73
N GLY A 31 1.58 -0.60 -6.59
CA GLY A 31 2.88 -0.83 -5.97
C GLY A 31 3.13 -2.28 -5.58
N ALA A 32 4.37 -2.58 -5.19
CA ALA A 32 4.78 -3.91 -4.75
C ALA A 32 5.57 -3.86 -3.46
N TRP A 33 5.41 -4.89 -2.63
CA TRP A 33 6.23 -5.11 -1.44
C TRP A 33 7.42 -6.03 -1.70
N HIS A 34 8.31 -6.05 -0.71
CA HIS A 34 9.47 -6.92 -0.56
C HIS A 34 10.65 -6.57 -1.45
N CYS A 35 10.63 -6.96 -2.73
CA CYS A 35 11.70 -6.71 -3.71
C CYS A 35 13.09 -7.24 -3.31
N GLY A 36 13.16 -8.22 -2.41
CA GLY A 36 14.41 -8.83 -1.92
C GLY A 36 14.51 -10.33 -2.20
N ASN A 37 15.70 -10.92 -2.06
CA ASN A 37 15.93 -12.34 -2.33
C ASN A 37 16.20 -13.20 -1.08
N ASP A 38 16.13 -12.63 0.11
CA ASP A 38 16.64 -13.24 1.35
C ASP A 38 15.58 -13.28 2.46
N ALA A 39 14.33 -13.66 2.09
CA ALA A 39 13.22 -13.86 3.02
C ALA A 39 12.97 -12.65 3.93
N CYS A 40 12.87 -11.47 3.31
CA CYS A 40 12.63 -10.17 3.95
C CYS A 40 13.71 -9.69 4.93
N THR A 41 14.91 -10.28 4.93
CA THR A 41 15.97 -9.90 5.87
C THR A 41 16.83 -8.75 5.38
N TRP A 42 17.03 -8.60 4.07
CA TRP A 42 17.92 -7.60 3.45
C TRP A 42 19.31 -7.54 4.10
N SER A 43 19.81 -8.70 4.54
CA SER A 43 21.01 -8.78 5.39
C SER A 43 22.32 -8.60 4.62
N THR A 44 22.26 -8.68 3.29
CA THR A 44 23.43 -8.60 2.41
C THR A 44 23.25 -7.51 1.35
N VAL A 45 24.34 -6.83 1.03
CA VAL A 45 24.38 -5.87 -0.09
C VAL A 45 24.15 -6.63 -1.39
N ARG A 46 23.24 -6.11 -2.23
CA ARG A 46 22.91 -6.70 -3.53
C ARG A 46 23.93 -6.28 -4.59
N ASP A 47 24.31 -7.23 -5.43
CA ASP A 47 24.91 -6.91 -6.73
C ASP A 47 23.84 -6.25 -7.62
N MET A 48 24.12 -5.07 -8.16
CA MET A 48 23.10 -4.29 -8.89
C MET A 48 22.77 -4.87 -10.26
N THR A 49 23.66 -5.67 -10.87
CA THR A 49 23.39 -6.35 -12.14
C THR A 49 22.47 -7.55 -11.94
N ASP A 50 22.71 -8.36 -10.90
CA ASP A 50 21.76 -9.39 -10.48
C ASP A 50 20.44 -8.76 -10.06
N PHE A 51 20.46 -7.71 -9.24
CA PHE A 51 19.26 -7.03 -8.79
C PHE A 51 18.38 -6.56 -9.96
N ASP A 52 18.97 -5.89 -10.96
CA ASP A 52 18.27 -5.50 -12.18
C ASP A 52 17.69 -6.73 -12.88
N THR A 53 18.50 -7.78 -13.13
CA THR A 53 18.03 -9.01 -13.80
C THR A 53 16.83 -9.65 -13.09
N LYS A 54 16.82 -9.66 -11.75
CA LYS A 54 15.77 -10.29 -10.93
C LYS A 54 14.52 -9.42 -10.78
N ASN A 55 14.67 -8.10 -10.77
CA ASN A 55 13.61 -7.14 -10.51
C ASN A 55 13.25 -6.26 -11.72
N HIS A 56 13.78 -6.54 -12.92
CA HIS A 56 13.59 -5.69 -14.11
C HIS A 56 12.12 -5.44 -14.44
N TRP A 57 11.27 -6.44 -14.21
CA TRP A 57 9.84 -6.34 -14.47
C TRP A 57 9.15 -5.21 -13.68
N LEU A 58 9.70 -4.78 -12.54
CA LEU A 58 9.15 -3.65 -11.78
C LEU A 58 9.37 -2.32 -12.52
N ILE A 59 10.53 -2.17 -13.18
CA ILE A 59 10.95 -0.91 -13.85
C ILE A 59 10.62 -0.88 -15.35
N ASP A 60 10.24 -2.01 -15.93
CA ASP A 60 9.81 -2.13 -17.32
C ASP A 60 8.62 -3.09 -17.44
N ARG A 61 7.49 -2.56 -17.92
CA ARG A 61 6.26 -3.33 -18.18
C ARG A 61 6.28 -4.12 -19.50
N ALA A 62 7.39 -4.10 -20.24
CA ALA A 62 7.66 -4.88 -21.46
C ALA A 62 6.63 -4.69 -22.59
N ASP A 63 6.05 -3.49 -22.70
CA ASP A 63 5.08 -3.14 -23.74
C ASP A 63 5.63 -2.12 -24.77
N GLY A 64 6.93 -1.86 -24.72
CA GLY A 64 7.63 -0.91 -25.59
C GLY A 64 7.55 0.56 -25.16
N SER A 65 6.81 0.88 -24.09
CA SER A 65 6.68 2.28 -23.61
C SER A 65 7.90 2.79 -22.81
N GLY A 66 8.74 1.87 -22.31
CA GLY A 66 9.82 2.20 -21.37
C GLY A 66 9.32 2.63 -19.99
N LEU A 67 8.04 2.43 -19.68
CA LEU A 67 7.45 2.77 -18.39
C LEU A 67 7.50 1.60 -17.41
N PRO A 68 7.69 1.86 -16.10
CA PRO A 68 7.58 0.85 -15.04
C PRO A 68 6.25 0.12 -14.97
N SER A 69 6.26 -1.09 -14.42
CA SER A 69 5.05 -1.84 -14.06
C SER A 69 4.39 -1.33 -12.78
N VAL A 70 5.16 -0.65 -11.91
CA VAL A 70 4.66 -0.11 -10.64
C VAL A 70 5.12 1.33 -10.47
N ASN A 71 4.41 2.12 -9.67
CA ASN A 71 4.83 3.49 -9.33
C ASN A 71 5.29 3.65 -7.87
N LEU A 72 5.23 2.57 -7.09
CA LEU A 72 5.67 2.49 -5.70
C LEU A 72 6.29 1.11 -5.42
N VAL A 73 7.37 1.09 -4.64
CA VAL A 73 7.87 -0.12 -3.99
C VAL A 73 8.05 0.12 -2.49
N ILE A 74 7.76 -0.89 -1.68
CA ILE A 74 7.98 -0.88 -0.24
C ILE A 74 8.92 -2.04 0.10
N LEU A 75 10.11 -1.72 0.61
CA LEU A 75 11.12 -2.71 0.97
C LEU A 75 10.83 -3.26 2.36
N SER A 76 10.73 -4.59 2.44
CA SER A 76 10.32 -5.32 3.65
C SER A 76 11.47 -6.22 4.13
N PHE A 77 12.00 -6.13 5.35
CA PHE A 77 11.59 -5.24 6.46
C PHE A 77 12.78 -4.66 7.23
N VAL A 78 12.54 -3.53 7.91
CA VAL A 78 13.42 -2.95 8.93
C VAL A 78 12.97 -3.43 10.31
N ASN A 79 13.90 -3.88 11.15
CA ASN A 79 13.62 -4.27 12.52
C ASN A 79 13.48 -3.03 13.44
N PRO A 80 12.35 -2.83 14.15
CA PRO A 80 12.11 -1.63 14.96
C PRO A 80 13.07 -1.49 16.15
N LEU A 81 13.42 -2.59 16.83
CA LEU A 81 14.32 -2.53 17.98
C LEU A 81 15.76 -2.24 17.58
N ARG A 82 16.22 -2.81 16.45
CA ARG A 82 17.54 -2.47 15.89
C ARG A 82 17.59 -1.03 15.40
N LEU A 83 16.50 -0.54 14.80
CA LEU A 83 16.38 0.86 14.37
C LEU A 83 16.41 1.81 15.58
N LEU A 84 15.69 1.51 16.66
CA LEU A 84 15.73 2.28 17.90
C LEU A 84 17.18 2.38 18.44
N ASN A 85 17.85 1.24 18.52
CA ASN A 85 19.19 1.15 19.11
C ASN A 85 20.32 1.56 18.17
N LYS A 86 20.02 1.88 16.90
CA LYS A 86 21.00 2.08 15.82
C LYS A 86 22.04 0.94 15.78
N THR A 87 21.57 -0.30 15.87
CA THR A 87 22.43 -1.49 16.00
C THR A 87 23.36 -1.69 14.80
N ASN A 88 24.64 -1.88 15.05
CA ASN A 88 25.63 -2.35 14.07
C ASN A 88 25.94 -3.83 14.33
N ASP A 89 25.63 -4.70 13.38
CA ASP A 89 25.89 -6.14 13.49
C ASP A 89 26.18 -6.80 12.12
N ALA A 90 26.09 -8.13 12.06
CA ALA A 90 26.32 -8.87 10.83
C ALA A 90 25.32 -8.52 9.70
N GLN A 91 24.10 -8.10 10.05
CA GLN A 91 22.99 -7.85 9.13
C GLN A 91 22.66 -6.35 8.99
N THR A 92 22.93 -5.52 10.01
CA THR A 92 22.55 -4.11 10.02
C THR A 92 23.71 -3.14 10.21
N VAL A 93 23.54 -1.93 9.69
CA VAL A 93 24.35 -0.74 10.00
C VAL A 93 23.39 0.36 10.48
N ASN A 94 23.63 0.92 11.67
CA ASN A 94 22.74 1.88 12.32
C ASN A 94 21.27 1.41 12.40
N GLY A 95 21.05 0.11 12.59
CA GLY A 95 19.73 -0.50 12.64
C GLY A 95 19.07 -0.77 11.28
N VAL A 96 19.69 -0.33 10.18
CA VAL A 96 19.21 -0.52 8.81
C VAL A 96 19.80 -1.80 8.22
N PRO A 97 19.01 -2.70 7.60
CA PRO A 97 19.54 -3.85 6.89
C PRO A 97 20.57 -3.45 5.81
N LYS A 98 21.71 -4.14 5.76
CA LYS A 98 22.83 -3.80 4.86
C LYS A 98 22.46 -3.79 3.38
N GLY A 99 21.44 -4.54 2.98
CA GLY A 99 20.92 -4.58 1.62
C GLY A 99 20.08 -3.37 1.22
N MET A 100 19.48 -2.66 2.19
CA MET A 100 18.63 -1.48 1.93
C MET A 100 19.48 -0.23 1.73
N THR A 101 20.19 -0.19 0.60
CA THR A 101 21.17 0.87 0.28
C THR A 101 20.56 1.98 -0.58
N SER A 102 21.22 3.15 -0.62
CA SER A 102 20.88 4.22 -1.55
C SER A 102 20.96 3.78 -3.02
N ASN A 103 21.77 2.78 -3.38
CA ASN A 103 21.82 2.24 -4.74
C ASN A 103 20.50 1.57 -5.14
N ILE A 104 19.89 0.80 -4.22
CA ILE A 104 18.57 0.19 -4.43
C ILE A 104 17.50 1.27 -4.55
N VAL A 105 17.54 2.27 -3.66
CA VAL A 105 16.58 3.39 -3.72
C VAL A 105 16.71 4.15 -5.05
N ASN A 106 17.94 4.50 -5.44
CA ASN A 106 18.22 5.22 -6.68
C ASN A 106 17.86 4.40 -7.93
N TYR A 107 17.99 3.07 -7.88
CA TYR A 107 17.55 2.19 -8.95
C TYR A 107 16.07 2.39 -9.29
N PHE A 108 15.19 2.41 -8.29
CA PHE A 108 13.76 2.67 -8.51
C PHE A 108 13.46 4.16 -8.75
N ALA A 109 14.04 5.06 -7.95
CA ALA A 109 13.76 6.49 -8.02
C ALA A 109 14.14 7.11 -9.37
N SER A 110 15.22 6.63 -10.02
CA SER A 110 15.62 7.06 -11.36
C SER A 110 14.62 6.70 -12.46
N ARG A 111 13.70 5.74 -12.21
CA ARG A 111 12.57 5.43 -13.10
C ARG A 111 11.24 6.00 -12.58
N ASN A 112 11.28 7.05 -11.76
CA ASN A 112 10.10 7.71 -11.22
C ASN A 112 9.21 6.83 -10.31
N ILE A 113 9.77 5.74 -9.78
CA ILE A 113 9.11 4.87 -8.81
C ILE A 113 9.40 5.42 -7.41
N ARG A 114 8.37 5.59 -6.59
CA ARG A 114 8.53 5.97 -5.18
C ARG A 114 9.03 4.76 -4.39
N VAL A 115 9.85 5.01 -3.38
CA VAL A 115 10.40 3.96 -2.51
C VAL A 115 10.02 4.26 -1.07
N MET A 116 9.62 3.23 -0.35
CA MET A 116 9.40 3.26 1.09
C MET A 116 10.08 2.07 1.75
N LEU A 117 10.29 2.15 3.06
CA LEU A 117 10.71 1.02 3.88
C LEU A 117 9.58 0.66 4.84
N SER A 118 9.28 -0.63 4.97
CA SER A 118 8.34 -1.12 5.97
C SER A 118 9.10 -1.54 7.23
N ILE A 119 8.68 -0.98 8.38
CA ILE A 119 9.21 -1.35 9.69
C ILE A 119 8.29 -2.42 10.28
N GLY A 120 8.82 -3.61 10.48
CA GLY A 120 8.11 -4.70 11.15
C GLY A 120 7.66 -5.83 10.25
N GLY A 121 6.37 -6.14 10.28
CA GLY A 121 5.80 -7.43 9.91
C GLY A 121 5.71 -8.38 11.11
N ILE A 122 4.89 -9.42 11.00
CA ILE A 122 4.54 -10.37 12.09
C ILE A 122 5.75 -11.01 12.78
N THR A 123 6.89 -11.09 12.08
CA THR A 123 8.15 -11.62 12.62
C THR A 123 8.71 -10.73 13.74
N TYR A 124 8.42 -9.43 13.73
CA TYR A 124 9.02 -8.43 14.61
C TYR A 124 8.04 -7.82 15.61
N THR A 125 6.86 -8.41 15.82
CA THR A 125 5.87 -7.89 16.79
C THR A 125 6.46 -7.68 18.19
N LYS A 126 7.31 -8.61 18.67
CA LYS A 126 8.00 -8.46 19.96
C LYS A 126 9.04 -7.34 19.99
N ASP A 127 9.74 -7.13 18.87
CA ASP A 127 10.72 -6.05 18.76
C ASP A 127 10.03 -4.69 18.70
N TRP A 128 8.87 -4.62 18.03
CA TRP A 128 8.00 -3.45 18.06
C TRP A 128 7.54 -3.13 19.48
N ASP A 129 6.98 -4.11 20.19
CA ASP A 129 6.57 -3.96 21.59
C ASP A 129 7.72 -3.43 22.45
N THR A 130 8.89 -4.07 22.35
CA THR A 130 10.07 -3.68 23.12
C THR A 130 10.50 -2.25 22.80
N ALA A 131 10.53 -1.88 21.52
CA ALA A 131 10.97 -0.55 21.10
C ALA A 131 9.97 0.55 21.52
N LEU A 132 8.66 0.26 21.41
CA LEU A 132 7.58 1.16 21.85
C LEU A 132 7.53 1.31 23.37
N ASP A 133 7.82 0.26 24.12
CA ASP A 133 7.91 0.31 25.60
C ASP A 133 9.19 1.03 26.06
N THR A 134 10.26 0.99 25.26
CA THR A 134 11.56 1.59 25.61
C THR A 134 11.61 3.09 25.34
N ASN A 135 11.39 3.52 24.08
CA ASN A 135 11.45 4.94 23.72
C ASN A 135 10.77 5.19 22.36
N PRO A 136 9.43 5.32 22.34
CA PRO A 136 8.68 5.44 21.09
C PRO A 136 9.00 6.74 20.34
N THR A 137 9.26 7.84 21.06
CA THR A 137 9.67 9.12 20.44
C THR A 137 10.97 8.97 19.67
N GLN A 138 11.99 8.35 20.27
CA GLN A 138 13.29 8.17 19.62
C GLN A 138 13.20 7.20 18.44
N LEU A 139 12.38 6.16 18.53
CA LEU A 139 12.12 5.28 17.39
C LEU A 139 11.51 6.08 16.22
N GLY A 140 10.55 6.97 16.48
CA GLY A 140 9.95 7.87 15.48
C GLY A 140 10.97 8.80 14.84
N ILE A 141 11.85 9.38 15.65
CA ILE A 141 12.96 10.23 15.18
C ILE A 141 13.93 9.43 14.31
N ASN A 142 14.34 8.23 14.73
CA ASN A 142 15.27 7.40 13.95
C ASN A 142 14.66 6.96 12.61
N ALA A 143 13.36 6.65 12.59
CA ALA A 143 12.65 6.33 11.35
C ALA A 143 12.58 7.55 10.40
N ALA A 144 12.32 8.75 10.92
CA ALA A 144 12.30 9.98 10.12
C ALA A 144 13.71 10.36 9.61
N GLU A 145 14.74 10.19 10.44
CA GLU A 145 16.14 10.37 10.04
C GLU A 145 16.52 9.42 8.90
N LEU A 146 16.17 8.13 9.01
CA LEU A 146 16.39 7.14 7.96
C LEU A 146 15.67 7.51 6.65
N ALA A 147 14.40 7.92 6.76
CA ALA A 147 13.59 8.36 5.63
C ALA A 147 14.26 9.50 4.86
N HIS A 148 14.82 10.47 5.58
CA HIS A 148 15.59 11.58 5.00
C HIS A 148 16.92 11.14 4.38
N GLN A 149 17.70 10.34 5.11
CA GLN A 149 19.01 9.86 4.65
C GLN A 149 18.93 9.11 3.32
N LEU A 150 17.87 8.32 3.12
CA LEU A 150 17.66 7.55 1.90
C LEU A 150 16.72 8.22 0.89
N GLY A 151 15.99 9.26 1.29
CA GLY A 151 15.00 9.92 0.44
C GLY A 151 13.78 9.03 0.14
N VAL A 152 13.29 8.31 1.14
CA VAL A 152 12.21 7.31 1.07
C VAL A 152 11.07 7.65 2.02
N GLY A 153 9.89 7.04 1.86
CA GLY A 153 8.85 7.05 2.90
C GLY A 153 8.97 5.89 3.88
N ILE A 154 8.12 5.86 4.90
CA ILE A 154 8.06 4.76 5.89
C ILE A 154 6.64 4.18 5.95
N GLU A 155 6.57 2.86 6.07
CA GLU A 155 5.36 2.12 6.42
C GLU A 155 5.49 1.53 7.82
N ILE A 156 4.44 1.69 8.63
CA ILE A 156 4.27 1.01 9.91
C ILE A 156 3.62 -0.34 9.63
N ASP A 157 4.36 -1.42 9.87
CA ASP A 157 3.84 -2.78 9.81
C ASP A 157 3.96 -3.40 11.20
N TYR A 158 3.05 -2.98 12.09
CA TYR A 158 3.00 -3.42 13.48
C TYR A 158 1.82 -4.38 13.68
N GLU A 159 2.12 -5.67 13.69
CA GLU A 159 1.11 -6.73 13.68
C GLU A 159 0.81 -7.31 15.08
N GLU A 160 0.73 -6.47 16.12
CA GLU A 160 0.27 -6.89 17.47
C GLU A 160 -1.25 -6.83 17.57
N ASN A 161 -1.89 -7.97 17.79
CA ASN A 161 -3.35 -8.09 17.76
C ASN A 161 -4.03 -8.15 19.14
N SER A 162 -3.28 -8.49 20.19
CA SER A 162 -3.86 -8.77 21.51
C SER A 162 -3.73 -7.59 22.45
N SER A 163 -2.60 -6.88 22.44
CA SER A 163 -2.40 -5.71 23.29
C SER A 163 -1.50 -4.68 22.63
N PRO A 164 -1.93 -4.06 21.52
CA PRO A 164 -1.08 -3.11 20.81
C PRO A 164 -0.84 -1.86 21.66
N ARG A 165 0.40 -1.35 21.64
CA ARG A 165 0.79 -0.17 22.42
C ARG A 165 0.33 1.13 21.75
N LEU A 166 -0.99 1.31 21.57
CA LEU A 166 -1.55 2.40 20.76
C LEU A 166 -1.07 3.79 21.17
N SER A 167 -0.95 4.06 22.47
CA SER A 167 -0.43 5.35 22.98
C SER A 167 1.05 5.56 22.65
N ALA A 168 1.86 4.50 22.74
CA ALA A 168 3.27 4.55 22.36
C ALA A 168 3.41 4.66 20.83
N LEU A 169 2.57 3.97 20.05
CA LEU A 169 2.57 4.09 18.59
C LEU A 169 2.16 5.50 18.15
N GLN A 170 1.18 6.12 18.80
CA GLN A 170 0.89 7.55 18.60
C GLN A 170 2.10 8.43 18.92
N THR A 171 2.84 8.12 19.98
CA THR A 171 4.07 8.84 20.35
C THR A 171 5.17 8.67 19.29
N PHE A 172 5.33 7.47 18.72
CA PHE A 172 6.18 7.22 17.56
C PHE A 172 5.77 8.08 16.36
N ILE A 173 4.48 8.09 15.99
CA ILE A 173 3.96 8.89 14.88
C ILE A 173 4.22 10.38 15.12
N THR A 174 4.00 10.88 16.34
CA THR A 174 4.29 12.27 16.71
C THR A 174 5.78 12.59 16.60
N GLY A 175 6.65 11.69 17.10
CA GLY A 175 8.11 11.82 16.96
C GLY A 175 8.55 11.86 15.50
N TYR A 176 7.96 11.02 14.66
CA TYR A 176 8.18 11.04 13.22
C TYR A 176 7.72 12.37 12.62
N ARG A 177 6.48 12.81 12.85
CA ARG A 177 5.92 14.03 12.22
C ARG A 177 6.59 15.34 12.66
N ASN A 178 7.15 15.38 13.86
CA ASN A 178 7.83 16.57 14.40
C ASN A 178 9.32 16.65 14.03
N TYR A 179 9.88 15.63 13.39
CA TYR A 179 11.29 15.63 13.03
C TYR A 179 11.59 16.67 11.93
N VAL A 180 12.72 17.37 12.09
CA VAL A 180 13.31 18.27 11.10
C VAL A 180 14.73 17.78 10.84
N TYR A 181 15.04 17.45 9.60
CA TYR A 181 16.34 16.92 9.23
C TYR A 181 17.39 18.03 9.30
N PRO A 182 18.43 17.91 10.15
CA PRO A 182 19.37 19.01 10.36
C PRO A 182 20.17 19.41 9.12
N VAL A 183 20.31 18.52 8.15
CA VAL A 183 21.18 18.72 6.97
C VAL A 183 20.53 19.63 5.93
N ASP A 184 19.23 19.49 5.67
CA ASP A 184 18.53 20.28 4.64
C ASP A 184 17.36 21.11 5.18
N GLY A 185 17.11 21.06 6.50
CA GLY A 185 16.05 21.79 7.19
C GLY A 185 14.64 21.32 6.86
N LYS A 186 14.48 20.24 6.07
CA LYS A 186 13.16 19.68 5.75
C LYS A 186 12.72 18.73 6.85
N GLY A 187 11.47 18.83 7.26
CA GLY A 187 10.90 17.89 8.20
C GLY A 187 10.12 16.77 7.55
N THR A 188 9.36 16.07 8.37
CA THR A 188 8.48 14.96 8.02
C THR A 188 7.03 15.27 8.40
N GLN A 189 6.72 16.56 8.54
CA GLN A 189 5.36 17.05 8.66
C GLN A 189 4.52 16.53 7.49
N PHE A 190 3.22 16.36 7.72
CA PHE A 190 2.31 15.87 6.71
C PHE A 190 2.39 16.70 5.41
N ASP A 191 2.71 16.04 4.29
CA ASP A 191 2.84 16.67 2.97
C ASP A 191 1.84 16.05 1.97
N PRO A 192 0.67 16.67 1.76
CA PRO A 192 -0.34 16.15 0.83
C PRO A 192 0.12 16.16 -0.64
N THR A 193 1.16 16.94 -0.98
CA THR A 193 1.68 16.99 -2.35
C THR A 193 2.53 15.75 -2.68
N GLY A 194 3.09 15.09 -1.66
CA GLY A 194 4.04 13.99 -1.83
C GLY A 194 5.37 14.42 -2.47
N ALA A 195 5.69 15.72 -2.47
CA ALA A 195 6.97 16.23 -2.96
C ALA A 195 8.11 15.80 -2.03
N ASN A 196 7.87 15.86 -0.72
CA ASN A 196 8.78 15.37 0.30
C ASN A 196 8.59 13.85 0.50
N ARG A 197 9.53 13.06 -0.02
CA ARG A 197 9.49 11.59 0.10
C ARG A 197 9.52 11.13 1.56
N ALA A 198 10.35 11.75 2.38
CA ALA A 198 10.45 11.44 3.81
C ALA A 198 9.17 11.77 4.59
N ALA A 199 8.33 12.68 4.10
CA ALA A 199 7.05 12.96 4.74
C ALA A 199 6.00 11.86 4.49
N ARG A 200 6.21 10.89 3.61
CA ARG A 200 5.24 9.80 3.40
C ARG A 200 5.31 8.81 4.57
N LEU A 201 4.23 8.71 5.35
CA LEU A 201 4.08 7.75 6.44
C LEU A 201 2.76 6.99 6.32
N THR A 202 2.81 5.68 6.19
CA THR A 202 1.65 4.80 5.99
C THR A 202 1.58 3.73 7.07
N ILE A 203 0.49 2.95 7.06
CA ILE A 203 0.32 1.80 7.94
C ILE A 203 -0.25 0.61 7.14
N ASP A 204 0.21 -0.59 7.43
CA ASP A 204 -0.44 -1.82 6.97
C ASP A 204 -1.48 -2.28 7.98
N LEU A 205 -2.70 -2.55 7.52
CA LEU A 205 -3.83 -2.96 8.34
C LEU A 205 -4.31 -4.35 7.96
N ALA A 206 -4.91 -5.06 8.92
CA ALA A 206 -5.39 -6.41 8.70
C ALA A 206 -6.48 -6.50 7.62
N ALA A 207 -6.44 -7.55 6.81
CA ALA A 207 -7.46 -7.79 5.79
C ALA A 207 -8.88 -7.85 6.39
N GLY A 208 -9.71 -6.88 6.03
CA GLY A 208 -11.11 -6.76 6.44
C GLY A 208 -11.33 -6.40 7.91
N ASP A 209 -10.35 -5.80 8.58
CA ASP A 209 -10.45 -5.41 9.99
C ASP A 209 -10.82 -6.59 10.93
N ARG A 210 -10.54 -7.84 10.52
CA ARG A 210 -10.87 -9.06 11.29
C ARG A 210 -9.78 -9.45 12.29
N TRP A 211 -8.64 -8.79 12.18
CA TRP A 211 -7.44 -8.92 12.99
C TRP A 211 -6.86 -7.51 13.17
N LEU A 212 -5.87 -7.33 14.02
CA LEU A 212 -5.35 -6.01 14.43
C LEU A 212 -6.46 -5.02 14.85
N ILE A 213 -7.53 -5.53 15.47
CA ILE A 213 -8.80 -4.80 15.69
C ILE A 213 -8.58 -3.43 16.34
N ASP A 214 -7.75 -3.39 17.38
CA ASP A 214 -7.46 -2.17 18.12
C ASP A 214 -6.62 -1.16 17.32
N ILE A 215 -5.70 -1.65 16.47
CA ILE A 215 -4.91 -0.81 15.55
C ILE A 215 -5.81 -0.26 14.45
N CYS A 216 -6.63 -1.11 13.82
CA CYS A 216 -7.60 -0.68 12.81
C CYS A 216 -8.53 0.39 13.37
N ARG A 217 -9.07 0.19 14.58
CA ARG A 217 -9.90 1.19 15.27
C ARG A 217 -9.16 2.52 15.44
N GLN A 218 -7.94 2.48 15.96
CA GLN A 218 -7.16 3.70 16.19
C GLN A 218 -6.83 4.41 14.88
N ALA A 219 -6.42 3.66 13.86
CA ALA A 219 -6.04 4.19 12.56
C ALA A 219 -7.22 4.91 11.89
N THR A 220 -8.40 4.29 11.82
CA THR A 220 -9.58 4.89 11.18
C THR A 220 -10.17 6.05 11.98
N SER A 221 -10.15 5.98 13.32
CA SER A 221 -10.71 7.04 14.17
C SER A 221 -9.82 8.28 14.32
N THR A 222 -8.49 8.14 14.17
CA THR A 222 -7.56 9.24 14.49
C THR A 222 -6.50 9.50 13.44
N TRP A 223 -5.87 8.46 12.88
CA TRP A 223 -4.66 8.65 12.09
C TRP A 223 -4.92 8.91 10.61
N LEU A 224 -5.97 8.31 10.07
CA LEU A 224 -6.34 8.34 8.65
C LEU A 224 -7.56 9.22 8.36
N THR A 225 -7.87 10.17 9.26
CA THR A 225 -9.02 11.05 9.08
C THR A 225 -8.88 11.94 7.83
N SER A 226 -10.01 12.40 7.30
CA SER A 226 -10.09 13.28 6.13
C SER A 226 -9.68 14.74 6.41
N THR A 227 -9.77 15.17 7.67
CA THR A 227 -9.61 16.58 8.05
C THR A 227 -8.23 16.90 8.59
N ALA A 228 -7.65 16.00 9.39
CA ALA A 228 -6.33 16.17 10.00
C ALA A 228 -5.58 14.84 10.05
N PRO A 229 -5.29 14.22 8.89
CA PRO A 229 -4.53 12.98 8.85
C PRO A 229 -3.12 13.17 9.39
N VAL A 230 -2.66 12.19 10.18
CA VAL A 230 -1.23 12.03 10.53
C VAL A 230 -0.59 10.83 9.81
N LEU A 231 -1.40 10.01 9.12
CA LEU A 231 -0.97 8.99 8.18
C LEU A 231 -1.56 9.27 6.80
N ASP A 232 -0.78 8.97 5.78
CA ASP A 232 -1.10 9.28 4.40
C ASP A 232 -2.24 8.39 3.86
N TYR A 233 -2.09 7.07 4.03
CA TYR A 233 -3.07 6.05 3.69
C TYR A 233 -2.72 4.74 4.41
N ALA A 234 -3.67 3.80 4.40
CA ALA A 234 -3.45 2.42 4.80
C ALA A 234 -3.38 1.49 3.60
N ASN A 235 -2.52 0.48 3.70
CA ASN A 235 -2.64 -0.72 2.90
C ASN A 235 -3.51 -1.74 3.64
N ALA A 236 -4.34 -2.49 2.93
CA ALA A 236 -4.85 -3.74 3.49
C ALA A 236 -3.84 -4.84 3.23
N MET A 237 -3.36 -5.53 4.25
CA MET A 237 -2.54 -6.70 4.06
C MET A 237 -3.25 -7.74 3.19
N VAL A 238 -2.49 -8.57 2.50
CA VAL A 238 -3.06 -9.73 1.84
C VAL A 238 -3.66 -10.69 2.89
N PRO A 239 -4.86 -11.24 2.67
CA PRO A 239 -5.40 -12.26 3.57
C PRO A 239 -4.51 -13.52 3.56
N ASN A 240 -4.74 -14.45 4.48
CA ASN A 240 -3.95 -15.70 4.57
C ASN A 240 -3.87 -16.50 3.24
N LYS A 241 -4.82 -16.31 2.32
CA LYS A 241 -4.81 -16.88 0.96
C LYS A 241 -5.44 -15.91 -0.02
N GLN A 242 -4.98 -15.93 -1.28
CA GLN A 242 -5.62 -15.18 -2.36
C GLN A 242 -7.13 -15.53 -2.41
N PRO A 243 -8.03 -14.54 -2.25
CA PRO A 243 -9.47 -14.78 -2.31
C PRO A 243 -9.91 -14.97 -3.77
N ASN A 244 -11.21 -15.11 -4.00
CA ASN A 244 -11.81 -14.88 -5.33
C ASN A 244 -12.27 -13.41 -5.43
N THR A 245 -12.82 -12.99 -6.57
CA THR A 245 -13.29 -11.61 -6.83
C THR A 245 -14.20 -11.09 -5.72
N SER A 246 -15.29 -11.80 -5.42
CA SER A 246 -16.25 -11.38 -4.38
C SER A 246 -15.62 -11.35 -2.98
N GLY A 247 -14.72 -12.29 -2.68
CA GLY A 247 -13.99 -12.33 -1.41
C GLY A 247 -13.01 -11.16 -1.25
N ALA A 248 -12.33 -10.75 -2.32
CA ALA A 248 -11.47 -9.57 -2.33
C ALA A 248 -12.29 -8.30 -2.06
N GLU A 249 -13.35 -8.08 -2.83
CA GLU A 249 -14.23 -6.92 -2.68
C GLU A 249 -14.87 -6.89 -1.29
N THR A 250 -15.33 -8.03 -0.77
CA THR A 250 -15.89 -8.10 0.60
C THR A 250 -14.86 -7.73 1.66
N ASN A 251 -13.63 -8.23 1.55
CA ASN A 251 -12.58 -7.90 2.52
C ASN A 251 -12.25 -6.40 2.48
N TRP A 252 -12.22 -5.78 1.31
CA TRP A 252 -11.99 -4.33 1.21
C TRP A 252 -13.20 -3.51 1.67
N GLN A 253 -14.42 -3.96 1.35
CA GLN A 253 -15.65 -3.30 1.77
C GLN A 253 -15.77 -3.23 3.28
N GLU A 254 -15.28 -4.24 4.00
CA GLU A 254 -15.25 -4.23 5.45
C GLU A 254 -14.44 -3.06 6.06
N HIS A 255 -13.38 -2.60 5.38
CA HIS A 255 -12.68 -1.38 5.81
C HIS A 255 -13.50 -0.12 5.49
N ILE A 256 -14.12 -0.09 4.31
CA ILE A 256 -14.94 1.05 3.87
C ILE A 256 -16.15 1.24 4.78
N ASP A 257 -16.77 0.15 5.24
CA ASP A 257 -17.93 0.16 6.12
C ASP A 257 -17.56 0.24 7.60
N GLY A 258 -16.34 -0.17 7.96
CA GLY A 258 -15.94 -0.43 9.34
C GLY A 258 -16.64 -1.65 9.94
N LYS A 259 -16.54 -1.77 11.27
CA LYS A 259 -17.06 -2.91 12.05
C LYS A 259 -17.86 -2.42 13.25
N PRO A 260 -19.14 -2.02 13.06
CA PRO A 260 -20.00 -1.55 14.15
C PRO A 260 -20.28 -2.63 15.21
N GLN A 261 -20.09 -3.91 14.88
CA GLN A 261 -20.31 -5.03 15.80
C GLN A 261 -19.20 -5.21 16.86
N TYR A 262 -18.04 -4.58 16.69
CA TYR A 262 -17.02 -4.59 17.74
C TYR A 262 -17.36 -3.60 18.85
N SER A 263 -16.82 -3.85 20.05
CA SER A 263 -17.00 -2.97 21.20
C SER A 263 -15.63 -2.62 21.80
N PRO A 264 -15.11 -1.40 21.58
CA PRO A 264 -15.70 -0.33 20.75
C PRO A 264 -15.70 -0.65 19.23
N PRO A 265 -16.54 0.02 18.43
CA PRO A 265 -16.62 -0.24 16.99
C PRO A 265 -15.36 0.24 16.26
N ILE A 266 -15.08 -0.33 15.08
CA ILE A 266 -14.11 0.24 14.12
C ILE A 266 -14.91 1.15 13.17
N PRO A 267 -14.62 2.47 13.12
CA PRO A 267 -15.26 3.38 12.17
C PRO A 267 -14.89 3.09 10.70
N PRO A 268 -15.75 3.50 9.75
CA PRO A 268 -15.45 3.52 8.31
C PRO A 268 -14.10 4.15 7.95
N LEU A 269 -13.42 3.60 6.94
CA LEU A 269 -12.25 4.20 6.29
C LEU A 269 -12.65 4.81 4.94
N ALA A 270 -12.16 6.02 4.65
CA ALA A 270 -12.39 6.65 3.36
C ALA A 270 -11.71 5.84 2.23
N PRO A 271 -12.40 5.56 1.09
CA PRO A 271 -11.77 4.91 -0.05
C PRO A 271 -10.47 5.61 -0.50
N ALA A 272 -10.45 6.95 -0.48
CA ALA A 272 -9.27 7.75 -0.81
C ALA A 272 -8.08 7.61 0.16
N LYS A 273 -8.20 6.82 1.23
CA LYS A 273 -7.15 6.55 2.24
C LYS A 273 -6.71 5.09 2.26
N PHE A 274 -7.04 4.33 1.21
CA PHE A 274 -6.95 2.88 1.26
C PHE A 274 -6.51 2.27 -0.08
N THR A 275 -5.63 1.27 -0.03
CA THR A 275 -5.31 0.40 -1.17
C THR A 275 -5.78 -1.03 -0.88
N GLY A 276 -6.08 -1.77 -1.94
CA GLY A 276 -6.39 -3.19 -1.85
C GLY A 276 -5.17 -4.02 -2.23
N SER A 277 -4.96 -5.16 -1.58
CA SER A 277 -3.76 -5.97 -1.84
C SER A 277 -4.05 -7.36 -2.35
N LEU A 278 -3.15 -7.83 -3.20
CA LEU A 278 -3.24 -9.11 -3.89
C LEU A 278 -1.88 -9.83 -3.87
N TYR A 279 -1.92 -11.16 -3.79
CA TYR A 279 -0.73 -11.97 -4.04
C TYR A 279 -0.37 -11.97 -5.52
N ILE A 280 0.93 -11.92 -5.81
CA ILE A 280 1.50 -12.21 -7.15
C ILE A 280 2.14 -13.59 -7.22
N VAL A 281 2.30 -14.26 -6.07
CA VAL A 281 2.75 -15.66 -5.97
C VAL A 281 1.85 -16.40 -4.99
N THR A 282 1.34 -17.57 -5.39
CA THR A 282 0.54 -18.44 -4.53
C THR A 282 1.24 -19.78 -4.33
N GLY A 283 1.99 -19.90 -3.23
CA GLY A 283 2.83 -21.08 -2.97
C GLY A 283 3.93 -21.22 -4.02
N ASN A 284 3.91 -22.31 -4.79
CA ASN A 284 4.93 -22.62 -5.79
C ASN A 284 4.56 -22.22 -7.23
N ARG A 285 3.56 -21.35 -7.41
CA ARG A 285 3.10 -20.90 -8.73
C ARG A 285 2.97 -19.39 -8.79
N PRO A 286 3.24 -18.76 -9.95
CA PRO A 286 2.90 -17.36 -10.12
C PRO A 286 1.38 -17.24 -10.14
N ALA A 287 0.86 -16.23 -9.47
CA ALA A 287 -0.57 -15.96 -9.51
C ALA A 287 -0.94 -15.29 -10.86
N PRO A 288 -2.20 -15.35 -11.30
CA PRO A 288 -2.64 -14.61 -12.50
C PRO A 288 -2.31 -13.11 -12.45
N GLU A 289 -2.32 -12.50 -11.26
CA GLU A 289 -1.88 -11.12 -11.01
C GLU A 289 -0.43 -10.88 -11.45
N CYS A 290 0.42 -11.92 -11.44
CA CYS A 290 1.77 -11.83 -11.98
C CYS A 290 1.80 -12.07 -13.50
N THR A 291 1.19 -13.15 -13.99
CA THR A 291 1.49 -13.64 -15.35
C THR A 291 0.38 -13.44 -16.38
N ASN A 292 -0.87 -13.15 -15.98
CA ASN A 292 -2.00 -13.02 -16.90
C ASN A 292 -3.08 -12.09 -16.33
N PHE A 293 -2.99 -10.81 -16.70
CA PHE A 293 -3.94 -9.78 -16.29
C PHE A 293 -5.40 -10.16 -16.57
N SER A 294 -5.71 -10.72 -17.74
CA SER A 294 -7.10 -11.01 -18.11
C SER A 294 -7.80 -11.99 -17.15
N SER A 295 -7.04 -12.86 -16.50
CA SER A 295 -7.52 -13.88 -15.55
C SER A 295 -7.26 -13.52 -14.08
N SER A 296 -6.84 -12.29 -13.81
CA SER A 296 -6.41 -11.82 -12.48
C SER A 296 -7.53 -11.17 -11.68
N LEU A 297 -7.33 -11.09 -10.36
CA LEU A 297 -8.23 -10.30 -9.51
C LEU A 297 -8.11 -8.80 -9.78
N GLU A 298 -6.92 -8.29 -10.13
CA GLU A 298 -6.76 -6.88 -10.51
C GLU A 298 -7.73 -6.51 -11.65
N ASN A 299 -7.85 -7.33 -12.70
CA ASN A 299 -8.83 -7.14 -13.77
C ASN A 299 -10.29 -7.24 -13.28
N SER A 300 -10.63 -8.33 -12.59
CA SER A 300 -12.02 -8.59 -12.19
C SER A 300 -12.57 -7.61 -11.13
N THR A 301 -11.69 -7.03 -10.30
CA THR A 301 -12.07 -6.09 -9.22
C THR A 301 -11.74 -4.63 -9.55
N GLY A 302 -11.10 -4.35 -10.70
CA GLY A 302 -10.67 -3.00 -11.06
C GLY A 302 -11.80 -1.99 -11.25
N THR A 303 -13.04 -2.43 -11.48
CA THR A 303 -14.20 -1.54 -11.42
C THR A 303 -14.49 -1.14 -9.97
N TYR A 304 -14.60 -2.11 -9.06
CA TYR A 304 -14.82 -1.84 -7.63
C TYR A 304 -13.80 -0.86 -7.06
N VAL A 305 -12.50 -1.12 -7.30
CA VAL A 305 -11.40 -0.25 -6.82
C VAL A 305 -11.54 1.19 -7.33
N ARG A 306 -12.13 1.42 -8.50
CA ARG A 306 -12.29 2.77 -9.07
C ARG A 306 -13.63 3.44 -8.73
N THR A 307 -14.60 2.71 -8.18
CA THR A 307 -15.98 3.21 -8.01
C THR A 307 -16.58 3.04 -6.63
N VAL A 308 -15.94 2.28 -5.70
CA VAL A 308 -16.50 2.07 -4.35
C VAL A 308 -16.79 3.40 -3.67
N VAL A 309 -18.00 3.56 -3.17
CA VAL A 309 -18.47 4.81 -2.56
C VAL A 309 -18.05 4.87 -1.08
N PRO A 310 -17.76 6.07 -0.55
CA PRO A 310 -17.60 6.26 0.89
C PRO A 310 -18.82 5.78 1.68
N ASN A 311 -18.60 5.21 2.86
CA ASN A 311 -19.67 4.87 3.81
C ASN A 311 -19.42 5.56 5.17
N GLY A 312 -19.52 6.89 5.21
CA GLY A 312 -19.39 7.68 6.44
C GLY A 312 -18.03 8.35 6.68
N ALA A 313 -16.98 7.96 5.94
CA ALA A 313 -15.68 8.63 5.94
C ALA A 313 -15.24 9.00 4.52
N GLY A 314 -14.84 10.26 4.31
CA GLY A 314 -14.48 10.78 2.97
C GLY A 314 -15.70 11.12 2.11
N VAL A 315 -15.46 11.67 0.92
CA VAL A 315 -16.52 12.12 -0.01
C VAL A 315 -16.29 11.71 -1.46
N THR A 316 -15.09 11.25 -1.83
CA THR A 316 -14.83 10.77 -3.20
C THR A 316 -14.80 9.25 -3.29
N SER A 317 -15.37 8.74 -4.38
CA SER A 317 -15.39 7.31 -4.69
C SER A 317 -14.03 6.80 -5.18
N GLY A 318 -13.85 5.49 -5.05
CA GLY A 318 -12.67 4.76 -5.50
C GLY A 318 -11.57 4.74 -4.44
N MET A 319 -10.93 3.58 -4.34
CA MET A 319 -9.70 3.35 -3.59
C MET A 319 -8.49 4.00 -4.27
N LEU A 320 -7.36 4.08 -3.58
CA LEU A 320 -6.12 4.61 -4.14
C LEU A 320 -5.51 3.69 -5.19
N GLY A 321 -5.77 2.38 -5.12
CA GLY A 321 -5.36 1.39 -6.11
C GLY A 321 -4.90 0.08 -5.47
N TYR A 322 -3.85 -0.53 -6.02
CA TYR A 322 -3.39 -1.86 -5.63
C TYR A 322 -1.98 -1.89 -5.03
N MET A 323 -1.76 -2.85 -4.14
CA MET A 323 -0.44 -3.28 -3.72
C MET A 323 -0.25 -4.80 -3.87
N PHE A 324 0.94 -5.23 -4.27
CA PHE A 324 1.23 -6.62 -4.62
C PHE A 324 2.23 -7.28 -3.67
N TRP A 325 1.84 -8.42 -3.09
CA TRP A 325 2.70 -9.22 -2.21
C TRP A 325 3.11 -10.56 -2.87
N ALA A 326 4.38 -10.91 -3.00
CA ALA A 326 5.58 -10.11 -2.79
C ALA A 326 6.49 -10.25 -4.02
N ALA A 327 7.16 -9.15 -4.36
CA ALA A 327 8.11 -9.13 -5.46
C ALA A 327 9.43 -9.81 -5.07
N GLU A 328 10.08 -10.42 -6.07
CA GLU A 328 11.25 -11.28 -5.92
C GLU A 328 10.98 -12.50 -5.02
N CYS A 329 11.80 -12.81 -4.01
CA CYS A 329 11.74 -14.05 -3.25
C CYS A 329 11.32 -13.81 -1.80
N GLN A 330 10.02 -13.89 -1.52
CA GLN A 330 9.49 -13.72 -0.16
C GLN A 330 9.95 -14.81 0.84
N GLY A 331 10.40 -15.96 0.36
CA GLY A 331 10.86 -17.04 1.23
C GLY A 331 11.27 -18.30 0.48
N THR A 332 11.77 -19.29 1.21
CA THR A 332 12.33 -20.54 0.66
C THR A 332 11.29 -21.55 0.18
N ARG A 333 10.00 -21.32 0.49
CA ARG A 333 8.89 -22.23 0.16
C ARG A 333 8.01 -21.72 -0.98
N THR A 334 8.33 -20.57 -1.54
CA THR A 334 7.59 -19.97 -2.65
C THR A 334 8.51 -19.73 -3.82
N ILE A 335 7.96 -19.71 -5.02
CA ILE A 335 8.74 -19.26 -6.17
C ILE A 335 9.02 -17.75 -6.06
N CYS A 336 9.99 -17.28 -6.83
CA CYS A 336 10.29 -15.86 -6.95
C CYS A 336 9.72 -15.28 -8.25
N THR A 337 9.41 -13.98 -8.25
CA THR A 337 8.99 -13.26 -9.47
C THR A 337 10.17 -12.83 -10.35
N THR A 338 11.15 -13.72 -10.49
CA THR A 338 12.37 -13.53 -11.30
C THR A 338 12.25 -14.34 -12.59
N PRO A 339 13.00 -14.04 -13.68
CA PRO A 339 12.94 -14.82 -14.91
C PRO A 339 13.04 -16.34 -14.67
N PRO A 340 12.16 -17.15 -15.27
CA PRO A 340 11.11 -16.80 -16.26
C PRO A 340 9.75 -16.38 -15.67
N ASN A 341 9.59 -16.31 -14.34
CA ASN A 341 8.32 -16.06 -13.65
C ASN A 341 8.06 -14.56 -13.40
N THR A 342 8.40 -13.70 -14.34
CA THR A 342 8.27 -12.25 -14.18
C THR A 342 6.82 -11.79 -14.29
N CYS A 343 6.52 -10.62 -13.71
CA CYS A 343 5.13 -10.14 -13.62
C CYS A 343 4.72 -9.12 -14.69
N GLN A 344 5.41 -9.07 -15.83
CA GLN A 344 5.01 -8.15 -16.92
C GLN A 344 3.64 -8.50 -17.51
N GLY A 345 3.27 -9.79 -17.57
CA GLY A 345 2.01 -10.25 -18.18
C GLY A 345 0.74 -10.00 -17.33
N GLY A 346 0.89 -9.82 -16.02
CA GLY A 346 -0.15 -9.44 -15.07
C GLY A 346 0.00 -7.98 -14.69
N VAL A 347 0.76 -7.69 -13.63
CA VAL A 347 1.05 -6.34 -13.11
C VAL A 347 1.43 -5.35 -14.22
N GLY A 348 2.33 -5.71 -15.14
CA GLY A 348 2.73 -4.80 -16.24
C GLY A 348 1.57 -4.45 -17.19
N VAL A 349 0.77 -5.45 -17.59
CA VAL A 349 -0.44 -5.25 -18.41
C VAL A 349 -1.53 -4.50 -17.63
N GLY A 350 -1.68 -4.75 -16.33
CA GLY A 350 -2.60 -4.01 -15.47
C GLY A 350 -2.21 -2.53 -15.34
N ALA A 351 -0.92 -2.24 -15.17
CA ALA A 351 -0.41 -0.87 -15.14
C ALA A 351 -0.74 -0.09 -16.42
N LYS A 352 -0.65 -0.74 -17.58
CA LYS A 352 -1.08 -0.18 -18.86
C LYS A 352 -2.59 0.00 -18.92
N THR A 353 -3.34 -1.03 -18.53
CA THR A 353 -4.82 -1.04 -18.62
C THR A 353 -5.45 0.05 -17.77
N TYR A 354 -4.91 0.31 -16.58
CA TYR A 354 -5.39 1.36 -15.68
C TYR A 354 -4.71 2.72 -15.90
N ASN A 355 -3.88 2.86 -16.94
CA ASN A 355 -3.11 4.08 -17.22
C ASN A 355 -2.41 4.63 -15.97
N ILE A 356 -1.70 3.76 -15.26
CA ILE A 356 -1.10 4.12 -13.96
C ILE A 356 -0.16 5.31 -14.14
N PRO A 357 -0.35 6.40 -13.35
CA PRO A 357 0.48 7.59 -13.43
C PRO A 357 1.88 7.31 -12.90
N ILE A 358 2.87 7.71 -13.68
CA ILE A 358 4.30 7.62 -13.35
C ILE A 358 4.93 8.99 -13.65
N PRO A 359 5.47 9.70 -12.64
CA PRO A 359 5.53 9.33 -11.21
C PRO A 359 4.16 9.28 -10.52
N MET A 360 4.13 8.65 -9.34
CA MET A 360 2.97 8.68 -8.44
C MET A 360 2.54 10.14 -8.16
N PRO A 361 1.27 10.51 -8.39
CA PRO A 361 0.76 11.87 -8.21
C PRO A 361 0.53 12.21 -6.73
N PRO A 362 0.23 13.48 -6.39
CA PRO A 362 -0.36 13.82 -5.10
C PRO A 362 -1.59 12.95 -4.84
N LEU A 363 -1.65 12.30 -3.67
CA LEU A 363 -2.76 11.39 -3.37
C LEU A 363 -4.03 12.18 -3.08
N ARG A 364 -5.18 11.67 -3.52
CA ARG A 364 -6.46 12.15 -3.03
C ARG A 364 -6.49 11.99 -1.51
N GLN A 365 -7.06 12.98 -0.84
CA GLN A 365 -7.16 13.00 0.62
C GLN A 365 -8.56 12.74 1.13
N ASN A 366 -9.58 12.88 0.26
CA ASN A 366 -11.01 12.84 0.59
C ASN A 366 -11.79 12.15 -0.50
#